data_AF-A0AAW2UAC3-F1
#
_entry.id   AF-A0AAW2UAC3-F1
#
_cell.length_a   1.000
_cell.length_b   1.000
_cell.length_c   1.000
_cell.angle_alpha   90.00
_cell.angle_beta   90.00
_cell.angle_gamma   90.00
#
_symmetry.space_group_name_H-M   'P 1'
#
loop_
_entity.id
_entity.type
_entity.pdbx_description
1 polymer ?
#
loop_
_entity_poly.entity_id
_entity_poly.type
_entity_poly.pdbx_seq_one_letter_code
_entity_poly.pdbx_strand_id
1 'polypeptide(L)' 'MMLGESLYPLVEQLEPEMAAKVTGMLLEMDQTEVLHLLESPESLRAKVEEAMEVLKIAPQRQANSTANQLASLVLSE' A
#
# COMPACT_ATOMS: atom_id res chain seq x y z
N MET A 1 -2.45 2.62 -16.97
CA MET A 1 -2.65 1.66 -15.87
C MET A 1 -1.59 0.53 -15.82
N MET A 2 -0.54 0.54 -16.66
CA MET A 2 0.40 -0.60 -16.73
C MET A 2 1.60 -0.53 -15.76
N LEU A 3 1.87 0.61 -15.13
CA LEU A 3 3.00 0.74 -14.21
C LEU A 3 2.75 0.00 -12.89
N GLY A 4 1.51 0.01 -12.40
CA GLY A 4 1.12 -0.70 -11.18
C GLY A 4 1.29 -2.21 -11.29
N GLU A 5 0.96 -2.79 -12.44
CA GLU A 5 1.10 -4.24 -12.68
C GLU A 5 2.57 -4.69 -12.75
N SER A 6 3.48 -3.78 -13.14
CA SER A 6 4.91 -4.05 -13.16
C SER A 6 5.57 -3.82 -11.79
N LEU A 7 5.08 -2.85 -11.02
CA LEU A 7 5.62 -2.47 -9.72
C LEU A 7 5.14 -3.43 -8.61
N TYR A 8 3.88 -3.86 -8.66
CA TYR A 8 3.27 -4.74 -7.66
C TYR A 8 4.10 -6.00 -7.34
N PRO A 9 4.54 -6.83 -8.31
CA PRO A 9 5.32 -8.03 -8.01
C PRO A 9 6.70 -7.73 -7.42
N LEU A 10 7.26 -6.53 -7.63
CA LEU A 10 8.53 -6.13 -7.01
C LEU A 10 8.32 -5.75 -5.54
N VAL A 11 7.24 -5.04 -5.25
CA VAL A 11 6.85 -4.69 -3.88
C VAL A 11 6.38 -5.92 -3.11
N GLU A 12 5.63 -6.83 -3.73
CA GLU A 12 5.15 -8.07 -3.12
C GLU A 12 6.27 -9.00 -2.67
N GLN A 13 7.39 -9.04 -3.41
CA GLN A 13 8.58 -9.78 -2.98
C GLN A 13 9.25 -9.19 -1.73
N LEU A 14 9.09 -7.88 -1.50
CA LEU A 14 9.63 -7.19 -0.33
C LEU A 14 8.67 -7.27 0.86
N GLU A 15 7.40 -6.97 0.62
CA GLU A 15 6.35 -6.87 1.63
C GLU A 15 5.01 -7.40 1.09
N PRO A 16 4.77 -8.73 1.13
CA PRO A 16 3.57 -9.34 0.56
C PRO A 16 2.29 -8.96 1.31
N GLU A 17 2.37 -8.68 2.62
CA GLU A 17 1.20 -8.38 3.45
C GLU A 17 0.63 -6.98 3.17
N MET A 18 1.50 -6.03 2.78
CA MET A 18 1.12 -4.65 2.49
C MET A 18 1.39 -4.22 1.05
N ALA A 19 1.74 -5.16 0.17
CA ALA A 19 2.11 -4.90 -1.22
C ALA A 19 1.09 -4.02 -1.96
N ALA A 20 -0.20 -4.33 -1.81
CA ALA A 20 -1.27 -3.57 -2.44
C ALA A 20 -1.37 -2.12 -1.93
N LYS A 21 -1.17 -1.90 -0.62
CA LYS A 21 -1.23 -0.56 -0.01
C LYS A 21 -0.01 0.27 -0.37
N VAL A 22 1.17 -0.33 -0.27
CA VAL A 22 2.44 0.32 -0.62
C VAL A 22 2.47 0.64 -2.12
N THR A 23 2.10 -0.30 -2.97
CA THR A 23 1.99 -0.08 -4.43
C THR A 23 0.98 1.02 -4.74
N GLY A 24 -0.16 1.05 -4.06
CA GLY A 24 -1.15 2.12 -4.18
C GLY A 24 -0.56 3.50 -3.86
N MET A 25 0.15 3.64 -2.74
CA MET A 25 0.81 4.88 -2.36
C MET A 25 1.91 5.30 -3.34
N LEU A 26 2.71 4.35 -3.85
CA LEU A 26 3.74 4.63 -4.84
C LEU A 26 3.14 5.07 -6.18
N LEU A 27 1.94 4.59 -6.54
CA LEU A 27 1.22 5.01 -7.74
C LEU A 27 0.55 6.39 -7.61
N GLU A 28 0.47 6.96 -6.41
CA GLU A 28 0.06 8.36 -6.21
C GLU A 28 1.19 9.35 -6.56
N MET A 29 2.41 8.86 -6.78
CA MET A 29 3.57 9.65 -7.20
C MET A 29 3.55 9.94 -8.71
N ASP A 30 4.39 10.88 -9.14
CA ASP A 30 4.52 11.22 -10.56
C ASP A 30 5.01 10.04 -11.39
N GLN A 31 4.53 9.94 -12.63
CA GLN A 31 4.88 8.85 -13.55
C GLN A 31 6.40 8.69 -13.73
N THR A 32 7.12 9.80 -13.80
CA THR A 32 8.57 9.82 -13.96
C THR A 32 9.28 9.22 -12.75
N GLU A 33 8.75 9.46 -11.54
CA GLU A 33 9.31 8.94 -10.29
C GLU A 33 9.08 7.42 -10.19
N VAL A 34 7.87 6.96 -10.52
CA VAL A 34 7.55 5.52 -10.60
C VAL A 34 8.45 4.78 -11.60
N LEU A 35 8.74 5.40 -12.75
CA LEU A 35 9.70 4.84 -13.72
C LEU A 35 11.10 4.71 -13.13
N HIS A 36 11.59 5.73 -12.42
CA HIS A 36 12.87 5.66 -11.72
C HIS A 36 12.92 4.54 -10.67
N LEU A 37 11.82 4.27 -9.97
CA LEU A 37 11.74 3.14 -9.02
C LEU A 37 11.82 1.79 -9.74
N LEU A 38 11.26 1.66 -10.93
CA LEU A 38 11.37 0.44 -11.75
C LEU A 38 12.78 0.24 -12.30
N GLU A 39 13.50 1.33 -12.61
CA GLU A 39 14.88 1.29 -13.10
C GLU A 39 15.91 1.11 -11.96
N SER A 40 15.57 1.46 -10.71
CA SER A 40 16.46 1.41 -9.56
C SER A 40 15.85 0.60 -8.39
N PRO A 41 16.27 -0.66 -8.21
CA PRO A 41 15.75 -1.50 -7.13
C PRO A 41 16.11 -0.99 -5.73
N GLU A 42 17.23 -0.25 -5.59
CA GLU A 42 17.60 0.42 -4.34
C GLU A 42 16.61 1.53 -3.99
N SER A 43 16.22 2.35 -4.99
CA SER A 43 15.24 3.42 -4.81
C SER A 43 13.86 2.87 -4.47
N LEU A 44 13.45 1.79 -5.14
CA LEU A 44 12.20 1.08 -4.83
C LEU A 44 12.19 0.61 -3.37
N ARG A 45 13.26 -0.04 -2.91
CA ARG A 45 13.38 -0.52 -1.53
C ARG A 45 13.25 0.61 -0.51
N ALA A 46 13.99 1.71 -0.71
CA ALA A 46 13.94 2.85 0.18
C ALA A 46 12.53 3.46 0.25
N LYS A 47 11.83 3.55 -0.89
CA LYS A 47 10.45 4.06 -0.91
C LYS A 47 9.42 3.10 -0.34
N VAL A 48 9.60 1.79 -0.52
CA VAL A 48 8.77 0.78 0.15
C VAL A 48 8.91 0.91 1.67
N GLU A 49 10.12 1.08 2.18
CA GLU A 49 10.39 1.26 3.61
C GLU A 49 9.77 2.55 4.16
N GLU A 50 9.91 3.66 3.43
CA GLU A 50 9.30 4.94 3.81
C GLU A 50 7.76 4.87 3.78
N ALA A 51 7.17 4.27 2.74
CA ALA A 51 5.73 4.06 2.66
C ALA A 51 5.23 3.14 3.79
N MET A 52 5.99 2.11 4.15
CA MET A 52 5.70 1.24 5.30
C MET A 52 5.73 2.01 6.61
N GLU A 53 6.68 2.92 6.80
CA GLU A 53 6.75 3.76 7.99
C GLU A 53 5.56 4.72 8.06
N VAL A 54 5.20 5.35 6.93
CA VAL A 54 4.00 6.19 6.83
C VAL A 54 2.74 5.37 7.11
N LEU A 55 2.62 4.13 6.61
CA LEU A 55 1.48 3.24 6.88
C LEU A 55 1.41 2.78 8.33
N LYS A 56 2.55 2.67 9.03
CA LYS A 56 2.60 2.37 10.48
C LYS A 56 2.15 3.56 11.32
N ILE A 57 2.52 4.78 10.92
CA ILE A 57 2.21 6.02 11.65
C ILE A 57 0.79 6.51 11.32
N ALA A 58 0.34 6.35 10.08
CA ALA A 58 -1.03 6.60 9.68
C ALA A 58 -1.91 5.61 10.45
N PRO A 59 -2.78 6.06 11.37
CA PRO A 59 -3.63 5.15 12.12
C PRO A 59 -4.41 4.32 11.11
N GLN A 60 -4.28 2.99 11.19
CA GLN A 60 -4.90 2.00 10.31
C GLN A 60 -6.43 2.17 10.27
N ARG A 61 -6.93 3.19 9.57
CA ARG A 61 -8.36 3.45 9.39
C ARG A 61 -8.99 2.57 8.31
N GLN A 62 -8.22 1.72 7.64
CA GLN A 62 -8.67 0.96 6.47
C GLN A 62 -8.32 -0.53 6.56
N ALA A 63 -8.77 -1.17 7.65
CA ALA A 63 -9.05 -2.61 7.65
C ALA A 63 -10.29 -2.98 8.49
N ASN A 64 -11.00 -2.02 9.11
CA ASN A 64 -12.06 -2.34 10.08
C ASN A 64 -13.43 -1.70 9.82
N SER A 65 -13.65 -1.07 8.66
CA SER A 65 -14.88 -0.30 8.44
C SER A 65 -16.12 -1.12 8.05
N THR A 66 -15.99 -2.43 7.76
CA THR A 66 -17.16 -3.23 7.34
C THR A 66 -17.61 -4.27 8.37
N ALA A 67 -16.74 -4.70 9.30
CA ALA A 67 -17.10 -5.67 10.34
C ALA A 67 -17.75 -5.02 11.57
N ASN A 68 -17.35 -3.79 11.91
CA ASN A 68 -17.78 -3.14 13.15
C ASN A 68 -19.16 -2.47 13.06
N GLN A 69 -19.71 -2.29 11.86
CA GLN A 69 -21.06 -1.73 11.67
C GLN A 69 -22.18 -2.79 11.80
N LEU A 70 -21.86 -4.08 11.61
CA LEU A 70 -22.85 -5.16 11.68
C LEU A 70 -23.11 -5.64 13.12
N ALA A 71 -22.12 -5.50 14.03
CA ALA A 71 -22.27 -5.90 15.43
C ALA A 71 -23.19 -4.95 16.23
N SER A 72 -23.33 -3.68 15.82
CA SER A 72 -24.17 -2.70 16.51
C SER A 72 -25.67 -2.85 16.21
N LEU A 73 -26.03 -3.53 15.11
CA LEU A 73 -27.42 -3.73 14.69
C LEU A 73 -28.06 -5.02 15.23
N VAL A 74 -27.26 -5.94 15.81
CA VAL A 74 -27.75 -7.24 16.30
C VAL A 74 -28.04 -7.24 17.81
N LEU A 75 -27.59 -6.22 18.56
CA LEU A 75 -27.77 -6.15 20.02
C LEU A 75 -28.98 -5.33 20.47
N SER A 76 -29.87 -4.99 19.55
CA SER A 76 -31.12 -4.30 19.84
C SER A 76 -32.32 -5.18 19.48
N GLU A 77 -32.39 -6.38 20.06
CA GLU A 77 -33.64 -7.13 20.37
C GLU A 77 -33.45 -7.93 21.66
#